data_AF-G7EM84-F1
#
_entry.id   AF-G7EM84-F1
#
_cell.length_a   1.000
_cell.length_b   1.000
_cell.length_c   1.000
_cell.angle_alpha   90.00
_cell.angle_beta   90.00
_cell.angle_gamma   90.00
#
_symmetry.space_group_name_H-M   'P 1'
#
loop_
_entity.id
_entity.type
_entity.pdbx_description
1 polymer ?
#
loop_
_entity_poly.entity_id
_entity_poly.type
_entity_poly.pdbx_seq_one_letter_code
_entity_poly.pdbx_strand_id
1 'polypeptide(L)'
;MILAAAGAIIFRVNLPISVALVWLTNPITMPPIFYGSYLVGTLILNQPEQHFVFEASWSWFLESIETIGPAFLLGSLVCASIASIISYITIDIVWRRSVIKARAARTKK
;
A
#
# COMPACT_ATOMS: atom_id res chain seq x y z
N MET A 1 4.82 -10.88 -5.17
CA MET A 1 4.38 -12.02 -4.32
C MET A 1 5.52 -12.66 -3.54
N ILE A 2 6.63 -13.08 -4.19
CA ILE A 2 7.76 -13.76 -3.51
C ILE A 2 8.35 -12.90 -2.37
N LEU A 3 8.61 -11.61 -2.61
CA LEU A 3 9.12 -10.70 -1.58
C LEU A 3 8.17 -10.55 -0.38
N ALA A 4 6.86 -10.49 -0.62
CA ALA A 4 5.86 -10.43 0.44
C ALA A 4 5.84 -11.72 1.27
N ALA A 5 5.88 -12.88 0.62
CA ALA A 5 5.94 -14.17 1.31
C ALA A 5 7.23 -14.33 2.14
N ALA A 6 8.38 -13.97 1.59
CA ALA A 6 9.66 -14.00 2.30
C ALA A 6 9.65 -13.07 3.52
N GLY A 7 9.15 -11.84 3.35
CA GLY A 7 8.98 -10.89 4.46
C GLY A 7 8.04 -11.45 5.53
N ALA A 8 6.92 -12.07 5.13
CA ALA A 8 5.97 -12.65 6.09
C ALA A 8 6.59 -13.75 6.96
N ILE A 9 7.45 -14.59 6.37
CA ILE A 9 8.20 -15.63 7.09
C ILE A 9 9.21 -14.99 8.07
N ILE A 10 10.00 -14.01 7.61
CA ILE A 10 11.02 -13.33 8.43
C ILE A 10 10.38 -12.64 9.63
N PHE A 11 9.30 -11.89 9.42
CA PHE A 11 8.60 -11.15 10.47
C PHE A 11 7.60 -12.00 11.26
N ARG A 12 7.44 -13.29 10.93
CA ARG A 12 6.49 -14.23 11.56
C ARG A 12 5.04 -13.69 11.60
N VAL A 13 4.63 -13.03 10.53
CA VAL A 13 3.26 -12.51 10.36
C VAL A 13 2.38 -13.45 9.55
N ASN A 14 1.10 -13.12 9.39
CA ASN A 14 0.13 -13.95 8.69
C ASN A 14 0.45 -14.05 7.18
N LEU A 15 1.08 -15.17 6.79
CA LEU A 15 1.53 -15.43 5.42
C LEU A 15 0.37 -15.40 4.40
N PRO A 16 -0.76 -16.11 4.60
CA PRO A 16 -1.89 -16.04 3.67
C PRO A 16 -2.40 -14.62 3.42
N ILE A 17 -2.59 -13.84 4.49
CA ILE A 17 -3.05 -12.45 4.38
C ILE A 17 -2.02 -11.60 3.65
N SER A 18 -0.73 -11.74 3.97
CA SER A 18 0.35 -10.99 3.32
C SER A 18 0.40 -11.23 1.81
N VAL A 19 0.24 -12.49 1.37
CA VAL A 19 0.22 -12.84 -0.06
C VAL A 19 -1.07 -12.37 -0.73
N ALA A 20 -2.22 -12.50 -0.06
CA ALA A 20 -3.51 -12.06 -0.59
C ALA A 20 -3.56 -10.55 -0.83
N LEU A 21 -2.97 -9.73 0.07
CA LEU A 21 -2.96 -8.28 -0.07
C LEU A 21 -2.16 -7.79 -1.28
N VAL A 22 -1.25 -8.58 -1.84
CA VAL A 22 -0.56 -8.22 -3.09
C VAL A 22 -1.54 -8.11 -4.26
N TRP A 23 -2.66 -8.83 -4.22
CA TRP A 23 -3.72 -8.75 -5.22
C TRP A 23 -4.58 -7.48 -5.11
N LEU A 24 -4.34 -6.66 -4.08
CA LEU A 24 -5.00 -5.37 -3.95
C LEU A 24 -4.65 -4.44 -5.11
N THR A 25 -3.43 -4.50 -5.64
CA THR A 25 -2.98 -3.74 -6.82
C THR A 25 -3.21 -4.55 -8.11
N ASN A 26 -4.46 -4.62 -8.54
CA ASN A 26 -4.90 -5.29 -9.78
C ASN A 26 -5.13 -4.24 -10.90
N PRO A 27 -5.39 -4.62 -12.17
CA PRO A 27 -5.49 -3.67 -13.28
C PRO A 27 -6.51 -2.52 -13.08
N ILE A 28 -7.52 -2.72 -12.23
CA ILE A 28 -8.55 -1.72 -11.94
C ILE A 28 -8.08 -0.76 -10.84
N THR A 29 -7.46 -1.28 -9.78
CA THR A 29 -7.04 -0.49 -8.61
C THR A 29 -5.64 0.07 -8.73
N MET A 30 -4.78 -0.50 -9.58
CA MET A 30 -3.42 -0.08 -9.78
C MET A 30 -3.33 1.36 -10.34
N PRO A 31 -4.08 1.77 -11.39
CA PRO A 31 -4.01 3.13 -11.91
C PRO A 31 -4.29 4.22 -10.85
N PRO A 32 -5.40 4.17 -10.07
CA PRO A 32 -5.67 5.21 -9.08
C PRO A 32 -4.66 5.18 -7.92
N ILE A 33 -4.20 4.00 -7.47
CA ILE A 33 -3.19 3.91 -6.40
C ILE A 33 -1.87 4.52 -6.87
N PHE A 34 -1.42 4.15 -8.08
CA PHE A 34 -0.11 4.56 -8.57
C PHE A 34 -0.08 6.04 -8.92
N TYR A 35 -1.16 6.55 -9.53
CA TYR A 35 -1.29 7.98 -9.80
C TYR A 35 -1.37 8.79 -8.51
N GLY A 36 -2.12 8.32 -7.50
CA GLY A 36 -2.15 8.96 -6.18
C GLY A 36 -0.78 9.01 -5.50
N SER A 37 -0.03 7.90 -5.55
CA SER A 37 1.35 7.88 -5.03
C SER A 37 2.29 8.80 -5.81
N TYR A 38 2.16 8.89 -7.14
CA TYR A 38 2.93 9.85 -7.94
C TYR A 38 2.62 11.29 -7.53
N LEU A 39 1.34 11.66 -7.42
CA LEU A 39 0.92 13.01 -7.00
C LEU A 39 1.46 13.39 -5.62
N VAL A 40 1.42 12.46 -4.66
CA VAL A 40 2.03 12.70 -3.33
C VAL A 40 3.54 12.91 -3.46
N GLY A 41 4.20 12.13 -4.32
CA GLY A 41 5.63 12.26 -4.58
C GLY A 41 6.03 13.58 -5.23
N THR A 42 5.33 14.00 -6.28
CA THR A 42 5.59 15.28 -6.97
C THR A 42 5.31 16.47 -6.06
N LEU A 43 4.27 16.40 -5.23
CA LEU A 43 3.98 17.40 -4.21
C LEU A 43 5.14 17.55 -3.22
N ILE A 44 5.73 16.44 -2.76
CA ILE A 44 6.85 16.48 -1.81
C ILE A 44 8.14 16.98 -2.48
N LEU A 45 8.41 16.57 -3.72
CA LEU A 45 9.61 16.98 -4.47
C LEU A 45 9.46 18.36 -5.13
N ASN A 46 8.28 18.97 -5.05
CA ASN A 46 7.93 20.23 -5.72
C ASN A 46 8.26 20.22 -7.22
N GLN A 47 8.02 19.09 -7.88
CA GLN A 47 8.24 18.91 -9.32
C GLN A 47 6.95 19.16 -10.11
N PRO A 48 7.03 19.77 -11.30
CA PRO A 48 5.86 19.98 -12.14
C PRO A 48 5.25 18.63 -12.54
N GLU A 49 3.93 18.56 -12.47
CA GLU A 49 3.15 17.39 -12.90
C GLU A 49 3.42 17.13 -14.39
N GLN A 50 4.00 15.98 -14.72
CA GLN A 50 4.19 15.60 -16.13
C GLN A 50 2.91 14.90 -16.61
N HIS A 51 2.23 15.52 -17.58
CA HIS A 51 1.14 14.86 -18.30
C HIS A 51 1.68 13.63 -19.02
N PHE A 52 1.15 12.48 -18.64
CA PHE A 52 1.68 11.20 -19.07
C PHE A 52 0.65 10.43 -19.88
N VAL A 53 1.03 10.07 -21.10
CA VAL A 53 0.29 9.12 -21.92
C VAL A 53 0.93 7.75 -21.70
N PHE A 54 0.15 6.79 -21.21
CA PHE A 54 0.65 5.45 -21.01
C PHE A 54 0.90 4.78 -22.37
N GLU A 55 2.18 4.58 -22.71
CA GLU A 55 2.59 3.82 -23.88
C GLU A 55 3.24 2.52 -23.44
N ALA A 56 2.69 1.38 -23.86
CA ALA A 56 3.25 0.06 -23.55
C ALA A 56 4.47 -0.24 -24.45
N SER A 57 5.53 0.57 -24.33
CA SER A 57 6.81 0.36 -25.03
C SER A 57 7.96 0.21 -24.04
N TRP A 58 8.97 -0.57 -24.42
CA TRP A 58 10.14 -0.83 -23.56
C TRP A 58 10.99 0.42 -23.32
N SER A 59 11.08 1.31 -24.33
CA SER A 59 11.77 2.61 -24.23
C SER A 59 11.07 3.53 -23.24
N TRP A 60 9.74 3.64 -23.31
CA TRP A 60 8.94 4.44 -22.38
C TRP A 60 9.07 3.94 -20.93
N PHE A 61 9.20 2.62 -20.72
CA PHE A 61 9.35 2.05 -19.39
C PHE A 61 10.67 2.48 -18.73
N LEU A 62 11.77 2.45 -19.49
CA LEU A 62 13.09 2.89 -18.99
C LEU A 62 13.10 4.40 -18.71
N GLU A 63 12.54 5.20 -19.63
CA GLU A 63 12.47 6.66 -19.50
C GLU A 63 11.57 7.09 -18.33
N SER A 64 10.46 6.37 -18.10
CA SER A 64 9.57 6.57 -16.95
C SER A 64 10.25 6.23 -15.62
N ILE A 65 11.14 5.24 -15.58
CA ILE A 65 11.87 4.90 -14.34
C ILE A 65 12.85 6.01 -13.95
N GLU A 66 13.53 6.65 -14.89
CA GLU A 66 14.48 7.72 -14.56
C GLU A 66 13.80 9.04 -14.18
N THR A 67 12.69 9.37 -14.82
CA THR A 67 11.99 10.66 -14.63
C THR A 67 10.95 10.61 -13.52
N ILE A 68 10.08 9.60 -13.54
CA ILE A 68 8.92 9.46 -12.65
C ILE A 68 9.25 8.58 -11.44
N GLY A 69 10.19 7.64 -11.59
CA GLY A 69 10.59 6.70 -10.55
C GLY A 69 10.88 7.33 -9.18
N PRO A 70 11.67 8.43 -9.08
CA PRO A 70 11.98 9.05 -7.79
C PRO A 70 10.74 9.57 -7.06
N ALA A 71 9.88 10.32 -7.75
CA ALA A 71 8.63 10.84 -7.18
C ALA A 71 7.68 9.70 -6.81
N PHE A 72 7.47 8.76 -7.72
CA PHE A 72 6.61 7.61 -7.50
C PHE A 72 7.05 6.76 -6.29
N LEU A 73 8.34 6.46 -6.16
CA LEU A 73 8.86 5.67 -5.04
C LEU A 73 8.72 6.40 -3.71
N LEU A 74 9.05 7.70 -3.68
CA LEU A 74 8.91 8.52 -2.47
C LEU A 74 7.44 8.61 -2.03
N GLY A 75 6.55 8.93 -2.95
CA GLY A 75 5.12 9.01 -2.64
C GLY A 75 4.54 7.66 -2.25
N SER A 76 4.97 6.56 -2.90
CA SER A 76 4.59 5.20 -2.51
C SER A 76 5.03 4.86 -1.08
N LEU A 77 6.26 5.22 -0.71
CA LEU A 77 6.79 5.01 0.63
C LEU A 77 5.95 5.77 1.68
N VAL A 78 5.67 7.05 1.43
CA VAL A 78 4.87 7.89 2.34
C VAL A 78 3.45 7.36 2.47
N CYS A 79 2.78 7.08 1.35
CA CYS A 79 1.43 6.51 1.34
C CYS A 79 1.39 5.17 2.09
N ALA A 80 2.35 4.27 1.84
CA ALA A 80 2.42 2.97 2.49
C ALA A 80 2.66 3.09 4.01
N SER A 81 3.55 3.98 4.45
CA SER A 81 3.79 4.23 5.88
C SER A 81 2.53 4.73 6.59
N ILE A 82 1.85 5.72 6.01
CA ILE A 82 0.60 6.26 6.58
C ILE A 82 -0.49 5.18 6.60
N ALA A 83 -0.69 4.47 5.49
CA ALA A 83 -1.68 3.41 5.39
C ALA A 83 -1.41 2.27 6.40
N SER A 84 -0.14 1.91 6.61
CA SER A 84 0.27 0.91 7.60
C SER A 84 -0.09 1.33 9.02
N ILE A 85 0.22 2.57 9.40
CA ILE A 85 -0.09 3.10 10.74
C ILE A 85 -1.60 3.11 10.97
N ILE A 86 -2.37 3.64 10.01
CA ILE A 86 -3.83 3.71 10.09
C ILE A 86 -4.43 2.30 10.19
N SER A 87 -3.97 1.36 9.36
CA SER A 87 -4.48 0.00 9.35
C SER A 87 -4.19 -0.72 10.67
N TYR A 88 -2.99 -0.57 11.22
CA TYR A 88 -2.62 -1.14 12.51
C TYR A 88 -3.52 -0.64 13.64
N ILE A 89 -3.68 0.68 13.76
CA ILE A 89 -4.55 1.29 14.78
C ILE A 89 -5.99 0.84 14.61
N THR A 90 -6.49 0.80 13.37
CA THR A 90 -7.86 0.36 13.06
C THR A 90 -8.08 -1.09 13.51
N ILE A 91 -7.16 -2.00 13.18
CA ILE A 91 -7.24 -3.41 13.54
C ILE A 91 -7.19 -3.58 15.07
N ASP A 92 -6.30 -2.87 15.77
CA ASP A 92 -6.21 -2.94 17.24
C ASP A 92 -7.50 -2.45 17.91
N ILE A 93 -8.08 -1.34 17.44
CA ILE A 93 -9.36 -0.83 17.96
C ILE A 93 -10.51 -1.82 17.72
N VAL A 94 -10.62 -2.36 16.50
CA VAL A 94 -11.66 -3.34 16.17
C VAL A 94 -11.50 -4.61 17.00
N TRP A 95 -10.27 -5.09 17.17
CA TRP A 95 -9.95 -6.24 18.01
C TRP A 95 -10.31 -6.00 19.48
N ARG A 96 -9.92 -4.87 20.07
CA ARG A 96 -10.28 -4.54 21.46
C ARG A 96 -11.80 -4.51 21.66
N ARG A 97 -12.54 -3.88 20.74
CA ARG A 97 -14.00 -3.82 20.79
C ARG A 97 -14.63 -5.21 20.68
N SER A 98 -14.12 -6.08 19.81
CA SER A 98 -14.63 -7.44 19.66
C SER A 98 -14.41 -8.29 20.92
N VAL A 99 -13.23 -8.17 21.55
CA VAL A 99 -12.90 -8.89 22.80
C VAL A 99 -13.77 -8.42 23.97
N ILE A 100 -13.96 -7.11 24.14
CA ILE A 100 -14.82 -6.57 25.21
C ILE A 100 -16.26 -7.04 25.02
N LYS A 101 -16.80 -6.94 23.80
CA LYS A 101 -18.15 -7.42 23.48
C LYS A 101 -18.31 -8.91 23.77
N ALA A 102 -17.32 -9.73 23.40
CA ALA A 102 -17.34 -11.17 23.65
C ALA A 102 -17.28 -11.51 25.16
N ARG A 103 -16.52 -10.75 25.96
CA ARG A 103 -16.49 -10.91 27.42
C ARG A 103 -17.80 -10.50 28.07
N ALA A 104 -18.36 -9.35 27.71
CA ALA A 104 -19.64 -8.87 28.23
C ALA A 104 -20.80 -9.84 27.93
N ALA A 105 -20.79 -10.49 26.76
CA ALA A 105 -21.76 -11.51 26.40
C ALA A 105 -21.67 -12.79 27.26
N ARG A 106 -20.49 -13.10 27.83
CA ARG A 106 -20.29 -14.25 28.72
C ARG A 106 -20.70 -13.97 30.16
N THR A 107 -20.57 -12.72 30.63
CA THR A 107 -20.96 -12.33 32.01
C THR A 107 -22.46 -12.08 32.16
N LYS A 108 -23.20 -11.92 31.06
CA LYS A 108 -24.68 -11.81 31.05
C LYS A 108 -25.42 -13.15 31.00
N LYS A 109 -24.69 -14.27 31.07
CA LYS A 109 -25.23 -15.64 31.15
C LYS A 109 -25.04 -16.16 32.57
#